data_AF-A0A6S7GND9-F1
#
_entry.id   AF-A0A6S7GND9-F1
#
_cell.length_a   1.000
_cell.length_b   1.000
_cell.length_c   1.000
_cell.angle_alpha   90.00
_cell.angle_beta   90.00
_cell.angle_gamma   90.00
#
_symmetry.space_group_name_H-M   'P 1'
#
loop_
_entity.id
_entity.type
_entity.pdbx_description
1 polymer ?
#
loop_
_entity_poly.entity_id
_entity_poly.type
_entity_poly.pdbx_seq_one_letter_code
_entity_poly.pdbx_strand_id
1 'polypeptide(L)'
;MEKANNEISQFQKKRRMRNCRKKRRRQERALANRMVNEEVLAQKVNAAVKEQKALAEKYLPSGKTFLKKQTNFDVSMDTAATGNASLTKMSTASVKQIRPCELLPLEVNNSATIPVGSGTYGDCFLKTFKRFGITVVEKKLPTSDLKAVMNEAQCMNTLTHASIPYLLGVQIEENPFSLVMQFVGDENLESVTIHKLLHQTIPKHLLLSANEWISVLLDIAEALFHVHMKGFLHCDVKSNNVLLQERKVF
;
A
#
# COMPACT_ATOMS: atom_id res chain seq x y z
N MET A 1 60.32 11.67 33.30
CA MET A 1 58.91 11.98 33.02
C MET A 1 58.41 11.41 31.70
N GLU A 2 59.21 11.41 30.63
CA GLU A 2 58.81 10.97 29.29
C GLU A 2 58.48 9.46 29.17
N LYS A 3 59.21 8.58 29.87
CA LYS A 3 58.91 7.14 29.93
C LYS A 3 57.53 6.83 30.52
N ALA A 4 57.17 7.50 31.62
CA ALA A 4 55.87 7.33 32.28
C ALA A 4 54.70 7.78 31.37
N ASN A 5 54.88 8.88 30.62
CA ASN A 5 53.87 9.35 29.66
C ASN A 5 53.69 8.38 28.47
N ASN A 6 54.77 7.76 27.99
CA ASN A 6 54.70 6.74 26.94
C ASN A 6 53.99 5.46 27.40
N GLU A 7 54.21 5.02 28.64
CA GLU A 7 53.54 3.86 29.23
C GLU A 7 52.03 4.11 29.42
N ILE A 8 51.65 5.31 29.90
CA ILE A 8 50.25 5.72 30.01
C ILE A 8 49.57 5.75 28.63
N SER A 9 50.24 6.28 27.61
CA SER A 9 49.75 6.30 26.22
C SER A 9 49.55 4.89 25.65
N GLN A 10 50.51 3.98 25.89
CA GLN A 10 50.38 2.58 25.46
C GLN A 10 49.24 1.86 26.19
N PHE A 11 49.05 2.11 27.49
CA PHE A 11 47.94 1.55 28.26
C PHE A 11 46.58 2.03 27.75
N GLN A 12 46.45 3.33 27.44
CA GLN A 12 45.24 3.90 26.84
C GLN A 12 44.94 3.30 25.46
N LYS A 13 45.96 3.10 24.60
CA LYS A 13 45.81 2.41 23.31
C LYS A 13 45.32 0.97 23.48
N LYS A 14 45.91 0.20 24.41
CA LYS A 14 45.46 -1.17 24.72
C LYS A 14 44.01 -1.21 25.21
N ARG A 15 43.59 -0.26 26.06
CA ARG A 15 42.21 -0.14 26.55
C ARG A 15 41.23 0.20 25.42
N ARG A 16 41.59 1.13 24.52
CA ARG A 16 40.79 1.47 23.31
C ARG A 16 40.63 0.24 22.40
N MET A 17 41.70 -0.50 22.15
CA MET A 17 41.66 -1.73 21.35
C MET A 17 40.75 -2.81 21.97
N ARG A 18 40.82 -2.99 23.30
CA ARG A 18 39.94 -3.91 24.03
C ARG A 18 38.47 -3.51 23.91
N ASN A 19 38.16 -2.22 24.01
CA ASN A 19 36.79 -1.71 23.86
C ASN A 19 36.28 -1.85 22.43
N CYS A 20 37.12 -1.58 21.42
CA CYS A 20 36.79 -1.79 20.01
C CYS A 20 36.46 -3.25 19.71
N ARG A 21 37.27 -4.20 20.20
CA ARG A 21 37.01 -5.64 20.08
C ARG A 21 35.68 -6.05 20.75
N LYS A 22 35.37 -5.50 21.93
CA LYS A 22 34.08 -5.74 22.61
C LYS A 22 32.90 -5.19 21.80
N LYS A 23 33.03 -3.99 21.23
CA LYS A 23 32.00 -3.37 20.37
C LYS A 23 31.75 -4.23 19.12
N ARG A 24 32.81 -4.68 18.45
CA ARG A 24 32.71 -5.54 17.26
C ARG A 24 32.00 -6.86 17.57
N ARG A 25 32.38 -7.54 18.66
CA ARG A 25 31.71 -8.78 19.10
C ARG A 25 30.23 -8.58 19.40
N ARG A 26 29.83 -7.42 19.95
CA ARG A 26 28.42 -7.08 20.17
C ARG A 26 27.67 -6.90 18.85
N GLN A 27 28.28 -6.23 17.88
CA GLN A 27 27.71 -6.04 16.54
C GLN A 27 27.57 -7.38 15.79
N GLU A 28 28.59 -8.23 15.81
CA GLU A 28 28.57 -9.58 15.22
C GLU A 28 27.42 -10.43 15.82
N ARG A 29 27.26 -10.40 17.15
CA ARG A 29 26.13 -11.09 17.82
C ARG A 29 24.77 -10.52 17.44
N ALA A 30 24.65 -9.19 17.35
CA ALA A 30 23.40 -8.55 16.94
C ALA A 30 23.01 -8.92 15.51
N LEU A 31 23.99 -8.99 14.60
CA LEU A 31 23.77 -9.41 13.21
C LEU A 31 23.37 -10.89 13.12
N ALA A 32 24.05 -11.77 13.85
CA ALA A 32 23.68 -13.19 13.91
C ALA A 32 22.25 -13.40 14.44
N ASN A 33 21.88 -12.71 15.53
CA ASN A 33 20.51 -12.75 16.06
C ASN A 33 19.48 -12.23 15.06
N ARG A 34 19.83 -11.18 14.29
CA ARG A 34 18.95 -10.66 13.24
C ARG A 34 18.74 -11.68 12.12
N MET A 35 19.80 -12.34 11.65
CA MET A 35 19.70 -13.36 10.61
C MET A 35 18.82 -14.54 11.05
N VAL A 36 18.98 -15.02 12.29
CA VAL A 36 18.13 -16.08 12.85
C VAL A 36 16.66 -15.64 12.88
N ASN A 37 16.37 -14.41 13.29
CA ASN A 37 15.01 -13.89 13.31
C ASN A 37 14.40 -13.76 11.90
N GLU A 38 15.19 -13.32 10.91
CA GLU A 38 14.78 -13.23 9.52
C GLU A 38 14.49 -14.63 8.94
N GLU A 39 15.29 -15.65 9.29
CA GLU A 39 15.07 -17.03 8.87
C GLU A 39 13.79 -17.64 9.49
N VAL A 40 13.57 -17.42 10.78
CA VAL A 40 12.31 -17.82 11.46
C VAL A 40 11.10 -17.15 10.81
N LEU A 41 11.21 -15.88 10.44
CA LEU A 41 10.14 -15.17 9.75
C LEU A 41 9.88 -15.76 8.36
N ALA A 42 10.92 -16.04 7.58
CA ALA A 42 10.80 -16.67 6.27
C ALA A 42 10.13 -18.06 6.35
N GLN A 43 10.48 -18.87 7.35
CA GLN A 43 9.83 -20.16 7.60
C GLN A 43 8.33 -20.01 7.90
N LYS A 44 7.95 -19.02 8.73
CA LYS A 44 6.54 -18.73 9.02
C LYS A 44 5.76 -18.28 7.78
N VAL A 45 6.36 -17.42 6.95
CA VAL A 45 5.75 -16.97 5.69
C VAL A 45 5.53 -18.16 4.76
N ASN A 46 6.53 -19.02 4.58
CA ASN A 46 6.42 -20.21 3.73
C ASN A 46 5.33 -21.19 4.22
N ALA A 47 5.22 -21.39 5.54
CA ALA A 47 4.16 -22.21 6.12
C ALA A 47 2.77 -21.63 5.85
N ALA A 48 2.58 -20.32 6.04
CA ALA A 48 1.31 -19.63 5.77
C ALA A 48 0.94 -19.69 4.28
N VAL A 49 1.91 -19.52 3.37
CA VAL A 49 1.69 -19.65 1.92
C VAL A 49 1.24 -21.07 1.56
N LYS A 50 1.85 -22.10 2.15
CA LYS A 50 1.48 -23.50 1.93
C LYS A 50 0.05 -23.78 2.39
N GLU A 51 -0.33 -23.26 3.55
CA GLU A 51 -1.69 -23.39 4.09
C GLU A 51 -2.72 -22.70 3.19
N GLN A 52 -2.45 -21.46 2.78
CA GLN A 52 -3.31 -20.71 1.86
C GLN A 52 -3.46 -21.42 0.51
N LYS A 53 -2.38 -22.00 -0.02
CA LYS A 53 -2.42 -22.77 -1.27
C LYS A 53 -3.30 -24.02 -1.16
N ALA A 54 -3.19 -24.76 -0.05
CA ALA A 54 -4.03 -25.93 0.22
C ALA A 54 -5.51 -25.52 0.37
N LEU A 55 -5.78 -24.39 1.02
CA LEU A 55 -7.12 -23.82 1.13
C LEU A 55 -7.69 -23.44 -0.24
N ALA A 56 -6.90 -22.75 -1.07
CA ALA A 56 -7.29 -22.41 -2.43
C ALA A 56 -7.60 -23.66 -3.27
N GLU A 57 -6.78 -24.70 -3.20
CA GLU A 57 -7.03 -25.96 -3.92
C GLU A 57 -8.32 -26.67 -3.47
N LYS A 58 -8.66 -26.57 -2.17
CA LYS A 58 -9.89 -27.14 -1.61
C LYS A 58 -11.15 -26.43 -2.10
N TYR A 59 -11.12 -25.10 -2.20
CA TYR A 59 -12.30 -24.28 -2.51
C TYR A 59 -12.39 -23.84 -3.99
N LEU A 60 -11.31 -23.96 -4.78
CA LEU A 60 -11.28 -23.67 -6.22
C LEU A 60 -10.85 -24.88 -7.11
N PRO A 61 -11.60 -26.01 -7.14
CA PRO A 61 -11.26 -27.14 -8.00
C PRO A 61 -11.32 -26.79 -9.51
N SER A 62 -12.26 -25.92 -9.91
CA SER A 62 -12.57 -25.60 -11.32
C SER A 62 -11.78 -24.42 -11.90
N GLY A 63 -11.01 -23.67 -11.08
CA GLY A 63 -10.21 -22.52 -11.52
C GLY A 63 -8.88 -22.90 -12.21
N LYS A 64 -8.53 -24.19 -12.22
CA LYS A 64 -7.25 -24.69 -12.78
C LYS A 64 -7.05 -24.35 -14.26
N THR A 65 -8.12 -24.19 -15.02
CA THR A 65 -8.07 -23.84 -16.45
C THR A 65 -7.76 -22.35 -16.68
N PHE A 66 -8.14 -21.48 -15.74
CA PHE A 66 -7.93 -20.03 -15.85
C PHE A 66 -6.50 -19.64 -15.42
N LEU A 67 -6.01 -20.19 -14.31
CA LEU A 67 -4.67 -19.91 -13.80
C LEU A 67 -3.54 -20.45 -14.70
N LYS A 68 -3.73 -21.60 -15.36
CA LYS A 68 -2.73 -22.18 -16.28
C LYS A 68 -2.37 -21.28 -17.46
N LYS A 69 -3.24 -20.35 -17.86
CA LYS A 69 -2.96 -19.40 -18.94
C LYS A 69 -2.02 -18.26 -18.52
N GLN A 70 -1.85 -18.01 -17.22
CA GLN A 70 -0.98 -16.94 -16.71
C GLN A 70 0.34 -17.46 -16.10
N THR A 71 0.42 -18.73 -15.69
CA THR A 71 1.59 -19.29 -14.97
C THR A 71 2.80 -19.65 -15.84
N ASN A 72 2.92 -19.14 -17.08
CA ASN A 72 4.11 -19.38 -17.92
C ASN A 72 5.27 -18.39 -17.67
N PHE A 73 5.24 -17.64 -16.57
CA PHE A 73 6.34 -16.76 -16.17
C PHE A 73 7.05 -17.34 -14.95
N ASP A 74 8.30 -17.76 -15.14
CA ASP A 74 9.21 -18.19 -14.08
C ASP A 74 9.36 -17.07 -13.04
N VAL A 75 8.77 -17.25 -11.86
CA VAL A 75 9.02 -16.40 -10.70
C VAL A 75 10.33 -16.86 -10.07
N SER A 76 11.43 -16.22 -10.47
CA SER A 76 12.71 -16.36 -9.77
C SER A 76 12.59 -15.78 -8.35
N MET A 77 12.87 -16.60 -7.34
CA MET A 77 12.69 -16.29 -5.92
C MET A 77 13.86 -15.50 -5.29
N ASP A 78 14.80 -15.01 -6.08
CA ASP A 78 16.04 -14.37 -5.58
C ASP A 78 16.05 -12.85 -5.79
N THR A 79 15.30 -12.08 -4.98
CA THR A 79 15.66 -10.68 -4.65
C THR A 79 14.90 -10.16 -3.41
N ALA A 80 15.25 -10.64 -2.21
CA ALA A 80 14.71 -10.07 -0.96
C ALA A 80 15.67 -9.07 -0.26
N ALA A 81 16.80 -8.68 -0.88
CA ALA A 81 17.84 -7.91 -0.18
C ALA A 81 18.34 -6.62 -0.88
N THR A 82 17.76 -6.19 -2.01
CA THR A 82 18.34 -5.04 -2.78
C THR A 82 17.35 -3.91 -3.08
N GLY A 83 16.17 -3.91 -2.44
CA GLY A 83 15.11 -2.92 -2.71
C GLY A 83 15.45 -1.46 -2.39
N ASN A 84 16.45 -1.19 -1.54
CA ASN A 84 16.79 0.18 -1.16
C ASN A 84 17.77 0.89 -2.12
N ALA A 85 18.44 0.15 -3.03
CA ALA A 85 19.42 0.73 -3.95
C ALA A 85 18.82 1.09 -5.33
N SER A 86 17.78 0.37 -5.79
CA SER A 86 17.13 0.63 -7.09
C SER A 86 16.12 1.78 -7.10
N LEU A 87 15.82 2.39 -5.94
CA LEU A 87 14.93 3.56 -5.83
C LEU A 87 15.44 4.82 -6.58
N THR A 88 16.68 4.80 -7.09
CA THR A 88 17.29 5.96 -7.77
C THR A 88 17.13 5.96 -9.29
N LYS A 89 16.50 4.95 -9.90
CA LYS A 89 16.36 4.86 -11.38
C LYS A 89 14.97 4.45 -11.86
N MET A 90 13.91 4.77 -11.12
CA MET A 90 12.56 4.72 -11.68
C MET A 90 12.26 6.08 -12.31
N SER A 91 12.07 6.10 -13.63
CA SER A 91 11.60 7.28 -14.36
C SER A 91 10.29 7.76 -13.72
N THR A 92 10.37 8.84 -12.95
CA THR A 92 9.22 9.40 -12.26
C THR A 92 8.32 10.05 -13.30
N ALA A 93 7.26 9.36 -13.71
CA ALA A 93 6.12 10.06 -14.27
C ALA A 93 5.73 11.14 -13.26
N SER A 94 5.88 12.40 -13.65
CA SER A 94 5.60 13.55 -12.79
C SER A 94 4.14 13.44 -12.30
N VAL A 95 3.96 13.41 -10.98
CA VAL A 95 2.62 13.44 -10.39
C VAL A 95 1.98 14.78 -10.74
N LYS A 96 0.79 14.75 -11.33
CA LYS A 96 0.10 15.96 -11.78
C LYS A 96 -0.35 16.78 -10.59
N GLN A 97 -0.05 18.08 -10.61
CA GLN A 97 -0.63 19.05 -9.69
C GLN A 97 -1.97 19.53 -10.23
N ILE A 98 -2.99 19.50 -9.38
CA ILE A 98 -4.34 19.98 -9.67
C ILE A 98 -4.55 21.25 -8.85
N ARG A 99 -5.08 22.29 -9.48
CA ARG A 99 -5.37 23.55 -8.76
C ARG A 99 -6.68 23.43 -7.98
N PRO A 100 -6.82 24.08 -6.81
CA PRO A 100 -8.07 24.13 -6.06
C PRO A 100 -9.29 24.55 -6.89
N CYS A 101 -9.13 25.50 -7.81
CA CYS A 101 -10.21 25.96 -8.68
C CYS A 101 -10.68 24.94 -9.73
N GLU A 102 -9.97 23.82 -9.90
CA GLU A 102 -10.37 22.74 -10.81
C GLU A 102 -11.27 21.70 -10.16
N LEU A 103 -11.35 21.67 -8.83
CA LEU A 103 -12.25 20.81 -8.09
C LEU A 103 -13.43 21.61 -7.57
N LEU A 104 -14.62 21.33 -8.10
CA LEU A 104 -15.84 21.97 -7.68
C LEU A 104 -16.55 21.10 -6.63
N PRO A 105 -17.25 21.71 -5.67
CA PRO A 105 -18.14 20.99 -4.78
C PRO A 105 -19.17 20.19 -5.60
N LEU A 106 -19.46 18.95 -5.20
CA LEU A 106 -20.49 18.14 -5.84
C LEU A 106 -21.85 18.51 -5.21
N GLU A 107 -22.67 19.25 -5.94
CA GLU A 107 -23.99 19.66 -5.48
C GLU A 107 -25.02 18.54 -5.65
N VAL A 108 -25.52 18.02 -4.54
CA VAL A 108 -26.68 17.12 -4.51
C VAL A 108 -27.66 17.68 -3.49
N ASN A 109 -28.90 17.94 -3.92
CA ASN A 109 -29.99 18.44 -3.07
C ASN A 109 -29.62 19.71 -2.24
N ASN A 110 -28.98 20.71 -2.86
CA ASN A 110 -28.52 21.96 -2.23
C ASN A 110 -27.47 21.82 -1.11
N SER A 111 -26.85 20.64 -0.94
CA SER A 111 -25.67 20.49 -0.09
C SER A 111 -24.42 20.47 -0.95
N ALA A 112 -23.50 21.40 -0.69
CA ALA A 112 -22.35 21.63 -1.56
C ALA A 112 -21.28 20.54 -1.49
N THR A 113 -21.14 19.79 -0.39
CA THR A 113 -20.06 18.80 -0.24
C THR A 113 -20.54 17.56 0.49
N ILE A 114 -20.37 16.39 -0.13
CA ILE A 114 -20.73 15.10 0.46
C ILE A 114 -19.46 14.46 1.05
N PRO A 115 -19.35 14.32 2.38
CA PRO A 115 -18.31 13.52 2.98
C PRO A 115 -18.59 12.04 2.67
N VAL A 116 -17.61 11.34 2.11
CA VAL A 116 -17.72 9.90 1.80
C VAL A 116 -16.96 9.02 2.79
N GLY A 117 -16.06 9.61 3.55
CA GLY A 117 -15.37 8.92 4.64
C GLY A 117 -14.52 9.89 5.46
N SER A 118 -14.38 9.59 6.74
CA SER A 118 -13.46 10.28 7.64
C SER A 118 -12.75 9.24 8.50
N GLY A 119 -11.49 9.49 8.83
CA GLY A 119 -10.72 8.56 9.64
C GLY A 119 -9.27 8.96 9.80
N THR A 120 -8.45 8.01 10.27
CA THR A 120 -7.03 8.23 10.58
C THR A 120 -6.18 8.63 9.37
N TYR A 121 -6.64 8.30 8.16
CA TYR A 121 -5.94 8.60 6.90
C TYR A 121 -6.38 9.91 6.25
N GLY A 122 -7.28 10.65 6.91
CA GLY A 122 -7.83 11.90 6.40
C GLY A 122 -9.32 11.85 6.09
N ASP A 123 -9.80 12.95 5.54
CA ASP A 123 -11.20 13.17 5.22
C ASP A 123 -11.39 13.15 3.70
N CYS A 124 -12.35 12.36 3.23
CA CYS A 124 -12.64 12.15 1.83
C CYS A 124 -13.95 12.85 1.44
N PHE A 125 -13.89 13.68 0.41
CA PHE A 125 -15.03 14.44 -0.10
C PHE A 125 -15.25 14.16 -1.58
N LEU A 126 -16.52 14.06 -1.99
CA LEU A 126 -16.84 14.03 -3.42
C LEU A 126 -16.74 15.42 -4.03
N LYS A 127 -16.11 15.46 -5.21
CA LYS A 127 -15.90 16.67 -6.01
C LYS A 127 -16.16 16.38 -7.48
N THR A 128 -16.47 17.42 -8.23
CA THR A 128 -16.47 17.39 -9.69
C THR A 128 -15.15 17.94 -10.20
N PHE A 129 -14.41 17.14 -10.97
CA PHE A 129 -13.21 17.63 -11.65
C PHE A 129 -13.63 18.38 -12.92
N LYS A 130 -13.64 19.71 -12.84
CA LYS A 130 -14.14 20.64 -13.87
C LYS A 130 -13.62 20.35 -15.27
N ARG A 131 -12.33 20.00 -15.39
CA ARG A 131 -11.67 19.77 -16.69
C ARG A 131 -12.28 18.60 -17.45
N PHE A 132 -12.70 17.54 -16.76
CA PHE A 132 -13.19 16.31 -17.37
C PHE A 132 -14.69 16.08 -17.15
N GLY A 133 -15.32 16.84 -16.25
CA GLY A 133 -16.73 16.64 -15.90
C GLY A 133 -17.00 15.31 -15.19
N ILE A 134 -16.00 14.77 -14.48
CA ILE A 134 -16.10 13.48 -13.78
C ILE A 134 -16.13 13.67 -12.27
N THR A 135 -16.79 12.74 -11.58
CA THR A 135 -16.76 12.65 -10.12
C THR A 135 -15.43 12.07 -9.64
N VAL A 136 -14.83 12.72 -8.64
CA VAL A 136 -13.57 12.32 -8.01
C VAL A 136 -13.68 12.39 -6.50
N VAL A 137 -12.73 11.78 -5.81
CA VAL A 137 -12.55 11.90 -4.36
C VAL A 137 -11.37 12.83 -4.08
N GLU A 138 -11.62 13.89 -3.32
CA GLU A 138 -10.60 14.71 -2.66
C GLU A 138 -10.34 14.10 -1.27
N LYS A 139 -9.20 13.43 -1.10
CA LYS A 139 -8.74 12.93 0.20
C LYS A 139 -7.81 13.97 0.82
N LYS A 140 -8.33 14.74 1.78
CA LYS A 140 -7.57 15.70 2.58
C LYS A 140 -6.73 14.97 3.61
N LEU A 141 -5.41 15.11 3.52
CA LEU A 141 -4.48 14.40 4.38
C LEU A 141 -4.28 15.16 5.71
N PRO A 142 -4.16 14.45 6.85
CA PRO A 142 -3.92 15.07 8.15
C PRO A 142 -2.47 15.57 8.31
N THR A 143 -1.57 15.20 7.40
CA THR A 143 -0.16 15.60 7.42
C THR A 143 0.09 16.79 6.51
N SER A 144 0.93 17.71 6.98
CA SER A 144 1.51 18.81 6.18
C SER A 144 2.92 18.48 5.67
N ASP A 145 3.41 17.24 5.86
CA ASP A 145 4.69 16.81 5.31
C ASP A 145 4.57 16.51 3.81
N LEU A 146 5.00 17.47 2.99
CA LEU A 146 5.00 17.35 1.52
C LEU A 146 5.75 16.10 1.04
N LYS A 147 6.83 15.68 1.71
CA LYS A 147 7.58 14.50 1.29
C LYS A 147 6.76 13.23 1.50
N ALA A 148 6.04 13.14 2.62
CA ALA A 148 5.14 12.02 2.87
C ALA A 148 4.02 11.96 1.82
N VAL A 149 3.39 13.10 1.52
CA VAL A 149 2.34 13.20 0.50
C VAL A 149 2.86 12.78 -0.88
N MET A 150 4.03 13.29 -1.28
CA MET A 150 4.61 12.96 -2.59
C MET A 150 5.03 11.50 -2.69
N ASN A 151 5.49 10.89 -1.59
CA ASN A 151 5.79 9.45 -1.56
C ASN A 151 4.53 8.60 -1.74
N GLU A 152 3.43 8.94 -1.05
CA GLU A 152 2.14 8.26 -1.21
C GLU A 152 1.63 8.41 -2.66
N ALA A 153 1.67 9.63 -3.20
CA ALA A 153 1.25 9.92 -4.56
C ALA A 153 2.09 9.19 -5.62
N GLN A 154 3.42 9.13 -5.45
CA GLN A 154 4.30 8.40 -6.36
C GLN A 154 4.04 6.90 -6.32
N CYS A 155 3.87 6.33 -5.12
CA CYS A 155 3.51 4.92 -4.96
C CYS A 155 2.22 4.62 -5.75
N MET A 156 1.16 5.39 -5.50
CA MET A 156 -0.11 5.22 -6.22
C MET A 156 0.01 5.38 -7.74
N ASN A 157 0.78 6.35 -8.22
CA ASN A 157 0.98 6.58 -9.65
C ASN A 157 1.71 5.40 -10.35
N THR A 158 2.50 4.62 -9.60
CA THR A 158 3.16 3.41 -10.14
C THR A 158 2.26 2.17 -10.15
N LEU A 159 1.17 2.18 -9.39
CA LEU A 159 0.26 1.04 -9.17
C LEU A 159 -0.99 1.11 -10.06
N THR A 160 -0.81 1.20 -11.38
CA THR A 160 -1.94 1.22 -12.32
C THR A 160 -2.51 -0.19 -12.52
N HIS A 161 -3.67 -0.46 -11.94
CA HIS A 161 -4.38 -1.73 -12.01
C HIS A 161 -5.90 -1.52 -11.93
N ALA A 162 -6.70 -2.39 -12.56
CA ALA A 162 -8.17 -2.25 -12.59
C ALA A 162 -8.81 -2.22 -11.19
N SER A 163 -8.27 -3.02 -10.26
CA SER A 163 -8.76 -3.14 -8.88
C SER A 163 -8.01 -2.24 -7.88
N ILE A 164 -7.31 -1.20 -8.36
CA ILE A 164 -6.66 -0.18 -7.52
C ILE A 164 -7.16 1.19 -7.97
N PRO A 165 -7.74 2.03 -7.07
CA PRO A 165 -8.25 3.34 -7.45
C PRO A 165 -7.16 4.22 -8.06
N TYR A 166 -7.44 4.77 -9.24
CA TYR A 166 -6.47 5.58 -9.97
C TYR A 166 -6.23 6.94 -9.29
N LEU A 167 -4.96 7.37 -9.20
CA LEU A 167 -4.57 8.71 -8.76
C LEU A 167 -4.58 9.67 -9.96
N LEU A 168 -5.40 10.72 -9.90
CA LEU A 168 -5.45 11.75 -10.92
C LEU A 168 -4.38 12.82 -10.71
N GLY A 169 -4.10 13.15 -9.45
CA GLY A 169 -3.11 14.16 -9.08
C GLY A 169 -3.15 14.54 -7.61
N VAL A 170 -2.47 15.62 -7.29
CA VAL A 170 -2.33 16.16 -5.93
C VAL A 170 -2.65 17.64 -5.87
N GLN A 171 -3.13 18.11 -4.72
CA GLN A 171 -3.26 19.52 -4.39
C GLN A 171 -2.30 19.84 -3.25
N ILE A 172 -1.25 20.60 -3.57
CA ILE A 172 -0.16 20.95 -2.64
C ILE A 172 0.09 22.46 -2.55
N GLU A 173 -0.77 23.27 -3.16
CA GLU A 173 -0.67 24.74 -3.14
C GLU A 173 -1.00 25.31 -1.77
N GLU A 174 -1.98 24.71 -1.10
CA GLU A 174 -2.50 25.14 0.19
C GLU A 174 -2.74 23.94 1.09
N ASN A 175 -2.60 24.13 2.40
CA ASN A 175 -2.96 23.12 3.38
C ASN A 175 -4.49 23.11 3.62
N PRO A 176 -5.08 21.95 3.93
CA PRO A 176 -4.46 20.63 3.96
C PRO A 176 -4.15 20.10 2.56
N PHE A 177 -3.00 19.43 2.42
CA PHE A 177 -2.65 18.76 1.17
C PHE A 177 -3.63 17.63 0.87
N SER A 178 -3.92 17.41 -0.42
CA SER A 178 -4.94 16.44 -0.83
C SER A 178 -4.49 15.55 -1.99
N LEU A 179 -4.95 14.30 -1.95
CA LEU A 179 -4.87 13.39 -3.09
C LEU A 179 -6.20 13.42 -3.85
N VAL A 180 -6.14 13.50 -5.16
CA VAL A 180 -7.32 13.46 -6.04
C VAL A 180 -7.37 12.11 -6.72
N MET A 181 -8.38 11.32 -6.38
CA MET A 181 -8.48 9.91 -6.75
C MET A 181 -9.78 9.63 -7.50
N GLN A 182 -9.78 8.53 -8.26
CA GLN A 182 -10.99 7.98 -8.85
C GLN A 182 -12.03 7.71 -7.77
N PHE A 183 -13.28 8.10 -8.02
CA PHE A 183 -14.39 7.70 -7.19
C PHE A 183 -14.75 6.23 -7.45
N VAL A 184 -14.87 5.45 -6.36
CA VAL A 184 -15.29 4.05 -6.39
C VAL A 184 -16.57 3.93 -5.57
N GLY A 185 -17.69 3.77 -6.27
CA GLY A 185 -19.03 3.68 -5.71
C GLY A 185 -20.05 3.45 -6.81
N ASP A 186 -21.33 3.60 -6.46
CA ASP A 186 -22.46 3.40 -7.36
C ASP A 186 -22.92 4.70 -8.05
N GLU A 187 -23.99 4.61 -8.82
CA GLU A 187 -24.59 5.76 -9.53
C GLU A 187 -25.29 6.74 -8.58
N ASN A 188 -25.63 6.30 -7.37
CA ASN A 188 -26.21 7.12 -6.32
C ASN A 188 -25.14 7.83 -5.47
N LEU A 189 -23.86 7.75 -5.88
CA LEU A 189 -22.70 8.34 -5.21
C LEU A 189 -22.41 7.71 -3.83
N GLU A 190 -22.90 6.49 -3.60
CA GLU A 190 -22.64 5.74 -2.38
C GLU A 190 -21.40 4.85 -2.55
N SER A 191 -20.54 4.90 -1.53
CA SER A 191 -19.36 4.04 -1.47
C SER A 191 -19.51 2.97 -0.40
N VAL A 192 -19.38 1.72 -0.84
CA VAL A 192 -19.61 0.53 -0.01
C VAL A 192 -18.29 -0.19 0.22
N THR A 193 -17.97 -0.47 1.48
CA THR A 193 -16.83 -1.31 1.85
C THR A 193 -17.29 -2.74 2.14
N ILE A 194 -16.36 -3.70 2.04
CA ILE A 194 -16.59 -5.07 2.52
C ILE A 194 -17.01 -5.06 4.00
N HIS A 195 -16.46 -4.16 4.82
CA HIS A 195 -16.83 -4.04 6.23
C HIS A 195 -18.32 -3.72 6.41
N LYS A 196 -18.84 -2.69 5.72
CA LYS A 196 -20.27 -2.34 5.79
C LYS A 196 -21.15 -3.52 5.35
N LEU A 197 -20.72 -4.23 4.29
CA LEU A 197 -21.43 -5.40 3.78
C LEU A 197 -21.50 -6.55 4.79
N LEU A 198 -20.36 -6.90 5.42
CA LEU A 198 -20.28 -8.00 6.39
C LEU A 198 -21.06 -7.72 7.68
N HIS A 199 -21.10 -6.46 8.11
CA HIS A 199 -21.85 -6.05 9.30
C HIS A 199 -23.34 -5.78 9.04
N GLN A 200 -23.84 -6.09 7.83
CA GLN A 200 -25.24 -5.96 7.44
C GLN A 200 -25.85 -4.59 7.74
N THR A 201 -25.02 -3.54 7.72
CA THR A 201 -25.52 -2.15 7.83
C THR A 201 -26.12 -1.65 6.52
N ILE A 202 -26.34 -2.57 5.57
CA ILE A 202 -26.75 -2.33 4.19
C ILE A 202 -28.00 -3.20 3.87
N PRO A 203 -28.92 -2.72 3.02
CA PRO A 203 -30.04 -3.51 2.53
C PRO A 203 -29.66 -4.89 1.98
N LYS A 204 -30.51 -5.90 2.22
CA LYS A 204 -30.30 -7.30 1.81
C LYS A 204 -30.04 -7.51 0.31
N HIS A 205 -30.51 -6.61 -0.55
CA HIS A 205 -30.32 -6.72 -2.00
C HIS A 205 -28.87 -6.42 -2.45
N LEU A 206 -28.05 -5.85 -1.58
CA LEU A 206 -26.62 -5.62 -1.83
C LEU A 206 -25.74 -6.77 -1.30
N LEU A 207 -26.33 -7.84 -0.76
CA LEU A 207 -25.59 -9.03 -0.33
C LEU A 207 -25.04 -9.78 -1.53
N LEU A 208 -23.73 -9.99 -1.52
CA LEU A 208 -23.03 -10.75 -2.56
C LEU A 208 -23.34 -12.25 -2.43
N SER A 209 -23.61 -12.87 -3.57
CA SER A 209 -23.62 -14.32 -3.76
C SER A 209 -22.22 -14.91 -3.59
N ALA A 210 -22.14 -16.24 -3.45
CA ALA A 210 -20.86 -16.93 -3.33
C ALA A 210 -19.92 -16.67 -4.54
N ASN A 211 -20.47 -16.58 -5.75
CA ASN A 211 -19.68 -16.32 -6.95
C ASN A 211 -19.16 -14.87 -7.01
N GLU A 212 -19.94 -13.91 -6.52
CA GLU A 212 -19.50 -12.51 -6.40
C GLU A 212 -18.42 -12.37 -5.34
N TRP A 213 -18.54 -13.06 -4.20
CA TRP A 213 -17.46 -13.13 -3.21
C TRP A 213 -16.16 -13.70 -3.78
N ILE A 214 -16.25 -14.78 -4.56
CA ILE A 214 -15.07 -15.34 -5.25
C ILE A 214 -14.46 -14.31 -6.21
N SER A 215 -15.30 -13.56 -6.94
CA SER A 215 -14.83 -12.50 -7.84
C SER A 215 -14.10 -11.40 -7.07
N VAL A 216 -14.67 -10.91 -5.97
CA VAL A 216 -14.04 -9.89 -5.11
C VAL A 216 -12.70 -10.37 -4.57
N LEU A 217 -12.62 -11.63 -4.11
CA LEU A 217 -11.36 -12.20 -3.59
C LEU A 217 -10.30 -12.34 -4.69
N LEU A 218 -10.70 -12.69 -5.91
CA LEU A 218 -9.81 -12.75 -7.06
C LEU A 218 -9.27 -11.35 -7.41
N ASP A 219 -10.15 -10.35 -7.47
CA ASP A 219 -9.77 -8.96 -7.76
C ASP A 219 -8.77 -8.40 -6.73
N ILE A 220 -8.95 -8.74 -5.44
CA ILE A 220 -8.00 -8.41 -4.37
C ILE A 220 -6.65 -9.12 -4.57
N ALA A 221 -6.68 -10.41 -4.91
CA ALA A 221 -5.46 -11.19 -5.11
C ALA A 221 -4.64 -10.67 -6.30
N GLU A 222 -5.30 -10.34 -7.41
CA GLU A 222 -4.67 -9.74 -8.60
C GLU A 222 -4.09 -8.36 -8.29
N ALA A 223 -4.81 -7.51 -7.56
CA ALA A 223 -4.29 -6.22 -7.11
C ALA A 223 -3.03 -6.37 -6.25
N LEU A 224 -3.03 -7.29 -5.28
CA LEU A 224 -1.87 -7.53 -4.41
C LEU A 224 -0.70 -8.12 -5.18
N PHE A 225 -0.96 -9.03 -6.12
CA PHE A 225 0.07 -9.55 -7.01
C PHE A 225 0.73 -8.41 -7.81
N HIS A 226 -0.07 -7.49 -8.37
CA HIS A 226 0.44 -6.31 -9.06
C HIS A 226 1.31 -5.43 -8.15
N VAL A 227 0.84 -5.15 -6.93
CA VAL A 227 1.58 -4.36 -5.93
C VAL A 227 2.93 -4.98 -5.62
N HIS A 228 2.97 -6.30 -5.39
CA HIS A 228 4.21 -7.03 -5.11
C HIS A 228 5.15 -7.06 -6.32
N MET A 229 4.61 -7.24 -7.54
CA MET A 229 5.41 -7.20 -8.77
C MET A 229 6.08 -5.84 -9.00
N LYS A 230 5.48 -4.75 -8.49
CA LYS A 230 6.06 -3.40 -8.51
C LYS A 230 7.04 -3.14 -7.35
N GLY A 231 7.26 -4.11 -6.47
CA GLY A 231 8.20 -4.01 -5.34
C GLY A 231 7.64 -3.32 -4.11
N PHE A 232 6.31 -3.16 -4.02
CA PHE A 232 5.64 -2.52 -2.89
C PHE A 232 4.96 -3.56 -1.99
N LEU A 233 4.72 -3.17 -0.74
CA LEU A 233 3.86 -3.89 0.21
C LEU A 233 2.71 -2.95 0.60
N HIS A 234 1.46 -3.43 0.56
CA HIS A 234 0.32 -2.60 0.95
C HIS A 234 0.29 -2.31 2.47
N CYS A 235 0.65 -3.28 3.31
CA CYS A 235 0.75 -3.14 4.77
C CYS A 235 -0.54 -2.82 5.55
N ASP A 236 -1.70 -2.70 4.89
CA ASP A 236 -2.98 -2.33 5.56
C ASP A 236 -4.20 -2.90 4.81
N VAL A 237 -4.11 -4.16 4.37
CA VAL A 237 -5.24 -4.85 3.75
C VAL A 237 -6.24 -5.24 4.85
N LYS A 238 -7.42 -4.62 4.83
CA LYS A 238 -8.53 -4.89 5.75
C LYS A 238 -9.87 -4.57 5.08
N SER A 239 -10.97 -5.08 5.63
CA SER A 239 -12.31 -4.93 5.04
C SER A 239 -12.79 -3.49 4.90
N ASN A 240 -12.23 -2.54 5.68
CA ASN A 240 -12.51 -1.11 5.55
C ASN A 240 -11.81 -0.44 4.35
N ASN A 241 -10.74 -1.05 3.84
CA ASN A 241 -9.93 -0.50 2.75
C ASN A 241 -10.25 -1.15 1.40
N VAL A 242 -11.23 -2.05 1.36
CA VAL A 242 -11.71 -2.65 0.11
C VAL A 242 -13.08 -2.07 -0.20
N LEU A 243 -13.12 -1.26 -1.25
CA LEU A 243 -14.32 -0.64 -1.79
C LEU A 243 -14.91 -1.55 -2.88
N LEU A 244 -16.23 -1.64 -2.92
CA LEU A 244 -16.98 -2.38 -3.91
C LEU A 244 -17.52 -1.41 -4.97
N GLN A 245 -17.50 -1.86 -6.21
CA GLN A 245 -18.10 -1.16 -7.34
C GLN A 245 -18.94 -2.14 -8.13
N GLU A 246 -20.10 -1.68 -8.59
CA GLU A 246 -20.94 -2.47 -9.48
C GLU A 246 -20.21 -2.75 -10.80
N ARG A 247 -20.16 -4.03 -11.18
CA ARG A 247 -19.55 -4.44 -12.43
C ARG A 247 -20.51 -4.12 -13.57
N LYS A 248 -20.23 -3.05 -14.31
CA LYS A 248 -20.98 -2.71 -15.54
C LYS A 248 -20.72 -3.80 -16.58
N VAL A 249 -21.75 -4.61 -16.85
CA VAL A 249 -21.73 -5.59 -17.94
C VAL A 249 -22.12 -4.84 -19.22
N PHE A 250 -21.19 -4.72 -20.15
CA PHE A 250 -21.43 -4.16 -21.49
C PHE A 250 -21.83 -5.26 -22.48
#